data_AF-A0A0F9PAP6-F1
#
_entry.id   AF-A0A0F9PAP6-F1
#
_cell.length_a   1.000
_cell.length_b   1.000
_cell.length_c   1.000
_cell.angle_alpha   90.00
_cell.angle_beta   90.00
_cell.angle_gamma   90.00
#
_symmetry.space_group_name_H-M   'P 1'
#
loop_
_entity.id
_entity.type
_entity.pdbx_description
1 polymer ?
#
loop_
_entity_poly.entity_id
_entity_poly.type
_entity_poly.pdbx_seq_one_letter_code
_entity_poly.pdbx_strand_id
1 'polypeptide(L)'
;MGLDMYLNKRTYVQRWEHQEKNFEITALFGGEQSHIDSERVSYVEEQIGYWRKANAIHAWFVEHVQNGVDDCGKYDVSKENLQELLDAVNEVLAKVKLEKGIIQSGSTLKAGETEFKPNFEAGETIVDTSKAEELLPTQAGFFFGSQDYDEYYHADLVETKEICAVALKEIEHASISYRSSW
;
A
#
# COMPACT_ATOMS: atom_id res chain seq x y z
N MET A 1 -9.27 4.81 14.16
CA MET A 1 -8.09 4.38 13.36
C MET A 1 -8.63 3.78 12.07
N GLY A 2 -7.81 3.53 11.06
CA GLY A 2 -8.24 2.91 9.81
C GLY A 2 -7.07 2.15 9.21
N LEU A 3 -7.31 1.35 8.18
CA LEU A 3 -6.26 0.61 7.48
C LEU A 3 -5.25 1.54 6.79
N ASP A 4 -4.02 1.53 7.31
CA ASP A 4 -2.85 2.18 6.74
C ASP A 4 -1.86 1.10 6.31
N MET A 5 -1.37 1.18 5.08
CA MET A 5 -0.50 0.17 4.47
C MET A 5 0.78 0.83 3.99
N TYR A 6 1.91 0.14 4.15
CA TYR A 6 3.23 0.67 3.85
C TYR A 6 4.05 -0.37 3.08
N LEU A 7 4.71 0.09 2.02
CA LEU A 7 5.75 -0.64 1.32
C LEU A 7 7.07 0.10 1.55
N ASN A 8 8.02 -0.58 2.19
CA ASN A 8 9.29 0.01 2.59
C ASN A 8 10.45 -0.71 1.91
N LYS A 9 11.36 0.08 1.33
CA LYS A 9 12.66 -0.36 0.85
C LYS A 9 13.68 -0.23 1.97
N ARG A 10 14.52 -1.23 2.15
CA ARG A 10 15.58 -1.23 3.17
C ARG A 10 16.94 -1.50 2.52
N THR A 11 17.82 -0.50 2.61
CA THR A 11 19.18 -0.55 2.06
C THR A 11 20.17 -0.81 3.19
N TYR A 12 21.05 -1.80 3.03
CA TYR A 12 22.13 -2.06 3.99
C TYR A 12 23.27 -1.08 3.77
N VAL A 13 23.63 -0.35 4.83
CA VAL A 13 24.58 0.78 4.75
C VAL A 13 25.66 0.73 5.83
N GLN A 14 25.72 -0.36 6.60
CA GLN A 14 26.66 -0.48 7.70
C GLN A 14 28.09 -0.27 7.23
N ARG A 15 28.81 0.59 7.97
CA ARG A 15 30.22 0.86 7.73
C ARG A 15 31.08 -0.27 8.31
N TRP A 16 32.03 -0.75 7.52
CA TRP A 16 33.04 -1.70 7.95
C TRP A 16 34.44 -1.14 7.70
N GLU A 17 35.32 -1.23 8.70
CA GLU A 17 36.68 -0.68 8.62
C GLU A 17 37.51 -1.27 7.46
N HIS A 18 37.22 -2.52 7.07
CA HIS A 18 37.92 -3.24 6.01
C HIS A 18 37.30 -3.07 4.63
N GLN A 19 36.25 -2.25 4.48
CA GLN A 19 35.56 -2.04 3.20
C GLN A 19 36.14 -0.83 2.46
N GLU A 20 36.47 -1.03 1.18
CA GLU A 20 37.10 0.00 0.33
C GLU A 20 36.18 1.20 0.05
N LYS A 21 34.88 0.96 -0.07
CA LYS A 21 33.85 1.97 -0.30
C LYS A 21 32.73 1.83 0.73
N ASN A 22 32.46 2.90 1.47
CA ASN A 22 31.39 2.96 2.47
C ASN A 22 30.37 4.04 2.07
N PHE A 23 29.13 3.89 2.55
CA PHE A 23 28.16 4.98 2.50
C PHE A 23 28.58 6.11 3.45
N GLU A 24 28.36 7.34 3.03
CA GLU A 24 28.41 8.51 3.90
C GLU A 24 26.97 8.91 4.25
N ILE A 25 26.63 8.85 5.53
CA ILE A 25 25.30 9.19 6.04
C ILE A 25 25.41 10.37 6.98
N THR A 26 24.58 11.39 6.74
CA THR A 26 24.52 12.57 7.59
C THR A 26 23.10 12.74 8.12
N ALA A 27 22.93 12.56 9.43
CA ALA A 27 21.64 12.73 10.10
C ALA A 27 21.55 14.10 10.77
N LEU A 28 20.72 14.98 10.22
CA LEU A 28 20.49 16.33 10.73
C LEU A 28 19.06 16.46 11.31
N PHE A 29 18.92 17.23 12.38
CA PHE A 29 17.62 17.62 12.94
C PHE A 29 17.56 19.14 13.03
N GLY A 30 16.59 19.76 12.34
CA GLY A 30 16.49 21.23 12.27
C GLY A 30 17.66 21.92 11.56
N GLY A 31 18.43 21.19 10.75
CA GLY A 31 19.64 21.70 10.07
C GLY A 31 20.93 21.57 10.89
N GLU A 32 20.85 21.10 12.14
CA GLU A 32 22.00 20.83 13.01
C GLU A 32 22.26 19.33 13.13
N GLN A 33 23.46 18.95 13.58
CA GLN A 33 23.80 17.54 13.80
C GLN A 33 22.84 16.90 14.80
N SER A 34 22.22 15.79 14.40
CA SER A 34 21.31 15.06 15.28
C SER A 34 22.06 14.21 16.32
N HIS A 35 21.32 13.62 17.25
CA HIS A 35 21.86 12.66 18.23
C HIS A 35 22.14 11.27 17.64
N ILE A 36 21.86 11.06 16.34
CA ILE A 36 22.12 9.80 15.64
C ILE A 36 23.61 9.74 15.30
N ASP A 37 24.27 8.70 15.80
CA ASP A 37 25.63 8.36 15.39
C ASP A 37 25.58 7.65 14.02
N SER A 38 25.88 8.39 12.96
CA SER A 38 25.87 7.90 11.58
C SER A 38 26.76 6.68 11.36
N GLU A 39 27.83 6.50 12.13
CA GLU A 39 28.71 5.32 12.01
C GLU A 39 28.04 4.03 12.51
N ARG A 40 26.96 4.14 13.29
CA ARG A 40 26.19 3.00 13.81
C ARG A 40 24.95 2.67 12.98
N VAL A 41 24.70 3.40 11.90
CA VAL A 41 23.55 3.14 11.03
C VAL A 41 23.85 1.90 10.19
N SER A 42 23.08 0.83 10.41
CA SER A 42 23.19 -0.41 9.64
C SER A 42 22.23 -0.47 8.44
N TYR A 43 21.09 0.20 8.54
CA TYR A 43 20.09 0.26 7.48
C TYR A 43 19.47 1.65 7.36
N VAL A 44 19.17 2.04 6.12
CA VAL A 44 18.25 3.13 5.81
C VAL A 44 16.96 2.49 5.28
N GLU A 45 15.83 2.91 5.84
CA GLU A 45 14.50 2.49 5.39
C GLU A 45 13.76 3.66 4.75
N GLU A 46 13.29 3.46 3.53
CA GLU A 46 12.62 4.44 2.68
C GLU A 46 11.20 3.95 2.42
N GLN A 47 10.18 4.75 2.73
CA GLN A 47 8.81 4.44 2.34
C GLN A 47 8.66 4.69 0.84
N ILE A 48 8.43 3.64 0.07
CA ILE A 48 8.29 3.69 -1.39
C ILE A 48 6.84 3.49 -1.86
N GLY A 49 5.95 3.10 -0.95
CA GLY A 49 4.52 2.99 -1.21
C GLY A 49 3.71 3.19 0.06
N TYR A 50 2.55 3.79 -0.09
CA TYR A 50 1.57 3.97 0.98
C TYR A 50 0.18 3.82 0.40
N TRP A 51 -0.70 3.12 1.09
CA TRP A 51 -2.12 3.07 0.74
C TRP A 51 -2.97 3.37 1.95
N ARG A 52 -4.08 4.07 1.71
CA ARG A 52 -5.08 4.36 2.73
C ARG A 52 -6.38 3.64 2.41
N LYS A 53 -6.67 2.58 3.19
CA LYS A 53 -7.92 1.80 3.09
C LYS A 53 -8.14 1.11 1.73
N ALA A 54 -7.07 0.81 1.00
CA ALA A 54 -7.11 0.00 -0.23
C ALA A 54 -7.27 -1.49 0.12
N ASN A 55 -8.47 -1.90 0.54
CA ASN A 55 -8.70 -3.22 1.12
C ASN A 55 -8.47 -4.38 0.15
N ALA A 56 -8.75 -4.22 -1.15
CA ALA A 56 -8.47 -5.25 -2.14
C ALA A 56 -6.96 -5.53 -2.25
N ILE A 57 -6.14 -4.48 -2.19
CA ILE A 57 -4.68 -4.59 -2.22
C ILE A 57 -4.16 -5.21 -0.91
N HIS A 58 -4.75 -4.82 0.23
CA HIS A 58 -4.41 -5.42 1.51
C HIS A 58 -4.72 -6.92 1.54
N ALA A 59 -5.91 -7.31 1.11
CA ALA A 59 -6.32 -8.71 1.02
C ALA A 59 -5.35 -9.52 0.16
N TRP A 60 -4.89 -8.93 -0.96
CA TRP A 60 -3.88 -9.55 -1.81
C TRP A 60 -2.56 -9.81 -1.05
N PHE A 61 -2.04 -8.82 -0.31
CA PHE A 61 -0.83 -9.00 0.51
C PHE A 61 -1.01 -10.03 1.63
N VAL A 62 -2.16 -10.04 2.30
CA VAL A 62 -2.47 -11.01 3.35
C VAL A 62 -2.37 -12.44 2.80
N GLU A 63 -3.01 -12.69 1.66
CA GLU A 63 -3.03 -14.02 1.03
C GLU A 63 -1.65 -14.43 0.47
N HIS A 64 -1.01 -13.55 -0.31
CA HIS A 64 0.16 -13.93 -1.12
C HIS A 64 1.51 -13.72 -0.43
N VAL A 65 1.56 -12.89 0.63
CA VAL A 65 2.79 -12.55 1.35
C VAL A 65 2.73 -12.96 2.83
N GLN A 66 1.57 -12.83 3.48
CA GLN A 66 1.41 -13.10 4.91
C GLN A 66 0.81 -14.48 5.22
N ASN A 67 0.67 -15.34 4.21
CA ASN A 67 0.11 -16.70 4.33
C ASN A 67 -1.30 -16.73 4.97
N GLY A 68 -2.13 -15.75 4.62
CA GLY A 68 -3.51 -15.63 5.11
C GLY A 68 -3.65 -15.10 6.53
N VAL A 69 -2.55 -14.69 7.19
CA VAL A 69 -2.56 -14.18 8.57
C VAL A 69 -2.34 -12.67 8.59
N ASP A 70 -3.41 -11.92 8.84
CA ASP A 70 -3.36 -10.47 9.02
C ASP A 70 -3.05 -10.11 10.49
N ASP A 71 -1.76 -10.06 10.83
CA ASP A 71 -1.25 -9.75 12.17
C ASP A 71 -0.57 -8.37 12.28
N CYS A 72 -0.73 -7.50 11.28
CA CYS A 72 -0.03 -6.22 11.15
C CYS A 72 1.52 -6.33 11.24
N GLY A 73 2.06 -7.54 11.03
CA GLY A 73 3.48 -7.81 11.02
C GLY A 73 4.18 -7.22 9.79
N LYS A 74 5.52 -7.26 9.82
CA LYS A 74 6.36 -6.84 8.70
C LYS A 74 6.85 -8.08 7.96
N TYR A 75 6.62 -8.11 6.64
CA TYR A 75 6.93 -9.25 5.79
C TYR A 75 7.77 -8.83 4.60
N ASP A 76 8.74 -9.64 4.22
CA ASP A 76 9.54 -9.42 3.02
C ASP A 76 8.69 -9.69 1.78
N VAL A 77 8.84 -8.84 0.76
CA VAL A 77 8.12 -8.95 -0.51
C VAL A 77 9.12 -9.30 -1.60
N SER A 78 8.90 -10.43 -2.26
CA SER A 78 9.78 -10.89 -3.34
C SER A 78 9.52 -10.11 -4.65
N LYS A 79 10.46 -10.23 -5.60
CA LYS A 79 10.29 -9.66 -6.95
C LYS A 79 9.09 -10.30 -7.65
N GLU A 80 8.91 -11.60 -7.44
CA GLU A 80 7.81 -12.40 -7.97
C GLU A 80 6.47 -11.89 -7.43
N ASN A 81 6.36 -11.64 -6.11
CA ASN A 81 5.14 -11.07 -5.53
C ASN A 81 4.80 -9.69 -6.15
N LEU A 82 5.79 -8.80 -6.30
CA LEU A 82 5.56 -7.50 -6.91
C LEU A 82 5.10 -7.61 -8.37
N GLN A 83 5.67 -8.57 -9.12
CA GLN A 83 5.29 -8.81 -10.50
C GLN A 83 3.87 -9.39 -10.59
N GLU A 84 3.52 -10.35 -9.74
CA GLU A 84 2.19 -10.96 -9.68
C GLU A 84 1.09 -9.93 -9.34
N LEU A 85 1.33 -9.08 -8.34
CA LEU A 85 0.41 -7.99 -8.01
C LEU A 85 0.27 -7.00 -9.17
N LEU A 86 1.39 -6.61 -9.79
CA LEU A 86 1.37 -5.71 -10.94
C LEU A 86 0.62 -6.30 -12.13
N ASP A 87 0.77 -7.59 -12.39
CA ASP A 87 0.08 -8.29 -13.48
C ASP A 87 -1.42 -8.37 -13.21
N ALA A 88 -1.84 -8.73 -11.99
CA ALA A 88 -3.25 -8.75 -11.59
C ALA A 88 -3.88 -7.35 -11.72
N VAL A 89 -3.21 -6.31 -11.23
CA VAL A 89 -3.63 -4.92 -11.35
C VAL A 89 -3.79 -4.52 -12.82
N ASN A 90 -2.81 -4.82 -13.67
CA ASN A 90 -2.88 -4.48 -15.10
C ASN A 90 -4.00 -5.23 -15.82
N GLU A 91 -4.25 -6.49 -15.46
CA GLU A 91 -5.33 -7.28 -16.06
C GLU A 91 -6.70 -6.70 -15.72
N VAL A 92 -6.91 -6.27 -14.47
CA VAL A 92 -8.13 -5.57 -14.05
C VAL A 92 -8.25 -4.23 -14.77
N LEU A 93 -7.21 -3.39 -14.73
CA LEU A 93 -7.20 -2.07 -15.38
C LEU A 93 -7.45 -2.13 -16.89
N ALA A 94 -7.08 -3.22 -17.57
CA ALA A 94 -7.33 -3.41 -18.99
C ALA A 94 -8.81 -3.71 -19.32
N LYS A 95 -9.62 -4.08 -18.33
CA LYS A 95 -11.03 -4.50 -18.50
C LYS A 95 -12.02 -3.52 -17.92
N VAL A 96 -11.67 -2.87 -16.81
CA VAL A 96 -12.56 -1.91 -16.14
C VAL A 96 -12.86 -0.70 -17.01
N LYS A 97 -14.10 -0.23 -16.91
CA LYS A 97 -14.58 1.01 -17.51
C LYS A 97 -15.40 1.75 -16.48
N LEU A 98 -15.08 3.03 -16.30
CA LEU A 98 -15.79 3.93 -15.43
C LEU A 98 -16.94 4.60 -16.18
N GLU A 99 -18.11 4.66 -15.54
CA GLU A 99 -19.26 5.43 -16.01
C GLU A 99 -19.82 6.28 -14.89
N LYS A 100 -20.40 7.43 -15.24
CA LYS A 100 -21.02 8.33 -14.28
C LYS A 100 -22.13 7.63 -13.52
N GLY A 101 -22.04 7.70 -12.20
CA GLY A 101 -22.98 7.10 -11.28
C GLY A 101 -23.11 7.89 -9.99
N ILE A 102 -23.57 7.19 -8.97
CA ILE A 102 -23.66 7.69 -7.60
C ILE A 102 -22.78 6.77 -6.76
N ILE A 103 -21.84 7.35 -6.03
CA ILE A 103 -20.89 6.62 -5.18
C ILE A 103 -21.11 6.97 -3.71
N GLN A 104 -20.74 6.06 -2.81
CA GLN A 104 -20.81 6.32 -1.38
C GLN A 104 -19.51 7.00 -0.90
N SER A 105 -19.55 8.29 -0.60
CA SER A 105 -18.37 9.03 -0.12
C SER A 105 -18.13 8.96 1.39
N GLY A 106 -19.02 8.30 2.13
CA GLY A 106 -18.84 8.01 3.55
C GLY A 106 -20.15 7.73 4.25
N SER A 107 -20.15 7.86 5.57
CA SER A 107 -21.35 7.73 6.39
C SER A 107 -21.33 8.73 7.54
N THR A 108 -22.50 9.26 7.89
CA THR A 108 -22.67 10.23 8.97
C THR A 108 -23.51 9.63 10.09
N LEU A 109 -23.05 9.74 11.34
CA LEU A 109 -23.85 9.49 12.53
C LEU A 109 -24.24 10.84 13.15
N LYS A 110 -25.53 11.16 13.18
CA LYS A 110 -26.03 12.38 13.82
C LYS A 110 -26.20 12.17 15.32
N ALA A 111 -26.04 13.24 16.09
CA ALA A 111 -26.24 13.19 17.55
C ALA A 111 -27.66 12.69 17.89
N GLY A 112 -27.74 11.65 18.71
CA GLY A 112 -29.00 11.01 19.10
C GLY A 112 -29.46 9.89 18.17
N GLU A 113 -28.74 9.59 17.09
CA GLU A 113 -28.96 8.41 16.26
C GLU A 113 -28.04 7.27 16.69
N THR A 114 -28.49 6.03 16.47
CA THR A 114 -27.69 4.82 16.74
C THR A 114 -27.14 4.17 15.47
N GLU A 115 -27.52 4.68 14.30
CA GLU A 115 -27.19 4.11 13.00
C GLU A 115 -26.47 5.13 12.12
N PHE A 116 -25.39 4.69 11.48
CA PHE A 116 -24.69 5.47 10.48
C PHE A 116 -25.53 5.52 9.20
N LYS A 117 -25.74 6.72 8.65
CA LYS A 117 -26.42 6.91 7.37
C LYS A 117 -25.38 7.13 6.26
N PRO A 118 -25.44 6.38 5.15
CA PRO A 118 -24.52 6.58 4.04
C PRO A 118 -24.72 7.95 3.40
N ASN A 119 -23.61 8.57 3.02
CA ASN A 119 -23.56 9.79 2.21
C ASN A 119 -23.26 9.38 0.77
N PHE A 120 -24.02 9.93 -0.17
CA PHE A 120 -23.86 9.65 -1.58
C PHE A 120 -23.56 10.93 -2.35
N GLU A 121 -22.71 10.83 -3.36
CA GLU A 121 -22.38 11.93 -4.27
C GLU A 121 -22.25 11.44 -5.71
N ALA A 122 -22.22 12.38 -6.64
CA ALA A 122 -21.95 12.05 -8.05
C ALA A 122 -20.48 11.69 -8.21
N GLY A 123 -20.21 10.55 -8.84
CA GLY A 123 -18.86 10.06 -9.14
C GLY A 123 -18.91 9.05 -10.27
N GLU A 124 -17.93 8.16 -10.36
CA GLU A 124 -17.89 7.11 -11.37
C GLU A 124 -17.87 5.70 -10.75
N THR A 125 -18.61 4.77 -11.37
CA THR A 125 -18.67 3.36 -10.97
C THR A 125 -18.12 2.46 -12.06
N ILE A 126 -17.55 1.31 -11.69
CA ILE A 126 -17.09 0.32 -12.66
C ILE A 126 -18.30 -0.47 -13.19
N VAL A 127 -18.48 -0.49 -14.51
CA VAL A 127 -19.64 -1.13 -15.17
C VAL A 127 -19.59 -2.66 -15.11
N ASP A 128 -18.40 -3.23 -15.33
CA ASP A 128 -18.16 -4.67 -15.28
C ASP A 128 -17.10 -4.96 -14.22
N THR A 129 -17.57 -5.45 -13.07
CA THR A 129 -16.75 -5.76 -11.91
C THR A 129 -16.20 -7.17 -11.94
N SER A 130 -16.61 -8.02 -12.90
CA SER A 130 -16.33 -9.46 -12.89
C SER A 130 -14.83 -9.76 -12.73
N LYS A 131 -13.98 -9.00 -13.44
CA LYS A 131 -12.53 -9.23 -13.38
C LYS A 131 -11.89 -8.66 -12.11
N ALA A 132 -12.43 -7.57 -11.59
CA ALA A 132 -12.00 -7.00 -10.32
C ALA A 132 -12.34 -7.95 -9.16
N GLU A 133 -13.57 -8.48 -9.12
CA GLU A 133 -14.02 -9.46 -8.13
C GLU A 133 -13.24 -10.78 -8.21
N GLU A 134 -12.81 -11.20 -9.40
CA GLU A 134 -12.03 -12.43 -9.60
C GLU A 134 -10.60 -12.30 -9.06
N LEU A 135 -9.91 -11.21 -9.37
CA LEU A 135 -8.46 -11.07 -9.13
C LEU A 135 -8.11 -10.27 -7.89
N LEU A 136 -8.89 -9.23 -7.59
CA LEU A 136 -8.62 -8.27 -6.52
C LEU A 136 -9.94 -7.92 -5.80
N PRO A 137 -10.61 -8.93 -5.20
CA PRO A 137 -11.89 -8.71 -4.53
C PRO A 137 -11.75 -7.74 -3.35
N THR A 138 -12.74 -6.87 -3.18
CA THR A 138 -12.83 -6.02 -1.98
C THR A 138 -13.11 -6.85 -0.73
N GLN A 139 -12.57 -6.40 0.41
CA GLN A 139 -12.70 -7.09 1.69
C GLN A 139 -13.42 -6.22 2.72
N ALA A 140 -14.42 -6.81 3.39
CA ALA A 140 -15.11 -6.16 4.51
C ALA A 140 -14.19 -6.10 5.74
N GLY A 141 -14.21 -4.97 6.43
CA GLY A 141 -13.53 -4.81 7.71
C GLY A 141 -13.88 -3.48 8.33
N PHE A 142 -13.96 -3.44 9.67
CA PHE A 142 -14.34 -2.22 10.39
C PHE A 142 -13.44 -1.01 10.05
N PHE A 143 -12.18 -1.28 9.68
CA PHE A 143 -11.18 -0.26 9.35
C PHE A 143 -10.88 -0.15 7.84
N PHE A 144 -11.49 -0.98 7.00
CA PHE A 144 -10.99 -1.33 5.67
C PHE A 144 -11.58 -0.49 4.52
N GLY A 145 -12.45 0.48 4.84
CA GLY A 145 -12.99 1.39 3.81
C GLY A 145 -14.20 0.82 3.07
N SER A 146 -14.43 1.33 1.85
CA SER A 146 -15.57 0.94 1.01
C SER A 146 -15.34 -0.41 0.35
N GLN A 147 -16.42 -1.15 0.08
CA GLN A 147 -16.37 -2.38 -0.70
C GLN A 147 -16.85 -2.18 -2.14
N ASP A 148 -17.20 -0.95 -2.50
CA ASP A 148 -17.72 -0.61 -3.82
C ASP A 148 -16.60 -0.64 -4.87
N TYR A 149 -16.95 -1.10 -6.07
CA TYR A 149 -16.07 -1.05 -7.25
C TYR A 149 -16.34 0.25 -8.02
N ASP A 150 -15.73 1.33 -7.54
CA ASP A 150 -15.93 2.68 -8.04
C ASP A 150 -14.60 3.35 -8.44
N GLU A 151 -14.64 4.67 -8.65
CA GLU A 151 -13.47 5.47 -8.95
C GLU A 151 -12.37 5.40 -7.88
N TYR A 152 -12.70 5.17 -6.61
CA TYR A 152 -11.73 5.02 -5.53
C TYR A 152 -11.02 3.68 -5.63
N TYR A 153 -11.76 2.59 -5.84
CA TYR A 153 -11.16 1.28 -6.13
C TYR A 153 -10.24 1.35 -7.36
N HIS A 154 -10.68 2.00 -8.44
CA HIS A 154 -9.85 2.19 -9.63
C HIS A 154 -8.59 3.02 -9.33
N ALA A 155 -8.70 4.08 -8.54
CA ALA A 155 -7.56 4.90 -8.14
C ALA A 155 -6.52 4.10 -7.35
N ASP A 156 -6.97 3.26 -6.41
CA ASP A 156 -6.09 2.35 -5.66
C ASP A 156 -5.30 1.42 -6.58
N LEU A 157 -5.93 0.90 -7.65
CA LEU A 157 -5.25 0.06 -8.66
C LEU A 157 -4.18 0.85 -9.43
N VAL A 158 -4.49 2.09 -9.84
CA VAL A 158 -3.53 2.94 -10.56
C VAL A 158 -2.34 3.27 -9.66
N GLU A 159 -2.58 3.66 -8.40
CA GLU A 159 -1.51 3.92 -7.44
C GLU A 159 -0.66 2.66 -7.18
N THR A 160 -1.31 1.51 -7.02
CA THR A 160 -0.61 0.23 -6.81
C THR A 160 0.30 -0.12 -7.99
N LYS A 161 -0.15 0.12 -9.22
CA LYS A 161 0.67 -0.06 -10.43
C LYS A 161 1.94 0.78 -10.38
N GLU A 162 1.83 2.05 -9.99
CA GLU A 162 2.97 2.96 -9.88
C GLU A 162 3.94 2.52 -8.78
N ILE A 163 3.42 2.16 -7.61
CA ILE A 163 4.21 1.66 -6.47
C ILE A 163 4.96 0.38 -6.86
N CYS A 164 4.30 -0.60 -7.48
CA CYS A 164 4.94 -1.85 -7.92
C CYS A 164 6.03 -1.58 -8.95
N ALA A 165 5.81 -0.66 -9.90
CA ALA A 165 6.81 -0.29 -10.90
C ALA A 165 8.06 0.37 -10.30
N VAL A 166 7.91 1.15 -9.21
CA VAL A 166 9.03 1.68 -8.43
C VAL A 166 9.72 0.54 -7.68
N ALA A 167 8.96 -0.26 -6.92
CA ALA A 167 9.48 -1.34 -6.09
C ALA A 167 10.29 -2.38 -6.90
N LEU A 168 9.83 -2.72 -8.11
CA LEU A 168 10.52 -3.65 -9.02
C LEU A 168 11.89 -3.15 -9.49
N LYS A 169 12.12 -1.83 -9.51
CA LYS A 169 13.44 -1.25 -9.81
C LYS A 169 14.32 -1.23 -8.56
N GLU A 170 13.74 -0.87 -7.42
CA GLU A 170 14.47 -0.72 -6.15
C GLU A 170 14.93 -2.06 -5.57
N ILE A 171 14.19 -3.15 -5.81
CA ILE A 171 14.48 -4.48 -5.27
C ILE A 171 15.79 -5.09 -5.80
N GLU A 172 16.35 -4.56 -6.89
CA GLU A 172 17.66 -5.00 -7.41
C GLU A 172 18.83 -4.64 -6.48
N HIS A 173 18.62 -3.69 -5.58
CA HIS A 173 19.68 -3.13 -4.72
C HIS A 173 19.31 -3.11 -3.22
N ALA A 174 18.08 -3.49 -2.88
CA ALA A 174 17.55 -3.41 -1.52
C ALA A 174 16.47 -4.46 -1.28
N SER A 175 16.20 -4.77 -0.01
CA SER A 175 15.05 -5.60 0.36
C SER A 175 13.78 -4.76 0.42
N ILE A 176 12.66 -5.28 -0.08
CA ILE A 176 11.35 -4.65 0.02
C ILE A 176 10.52 -5.38 1.08
N SER A 177 9.74 -4.64 1.86
CA SER A 177 8.88 -5.20 2.89
C SER A 177 7.53 -4.51 2.96
N TYR A 178 6.49 -5.27 3.25
CA TYR A 178 5.13 -4.82 3.45
C TYR A 178 4.74 -4.84 4.93
N ARG A 179 3.93 -3.87 5.35
CA ARG A 179 3.29 -3.82 6.67
C ARG A 179 1.96 -3.07 6.60
N SER A 180 0.99 -3.50 7.41
CA SER A 180 -0.27 -2.77 7.65
C SER A 180 -0.41 -2.34 9.12
N SER A 181 -1.38 -1.46 9.38
CA SER A 181 -1.87 -1.07 10.71
C SER A 181 -3.36 -0.74 10.62
N TRP A 182 -4.19 -1.29 11.49
CA TRP A 182 -5.63 -1.00 11.53
C TRP A 182 -6.20 -1.02 12.95
#